data_AF-A0A9W8JS45-F1
#
_entry.id   AF-A0A9W8JS45-F1
#
_cell.length_a   1.000
_cell.length_b   1.000
_cell.length_c   1.000
_cell.angle_alpha   90.00
_cell.angle_beta   90.00
_cell.angle_gamma   90.00
#
_symmetry.space_group_name_H-M   'P 1'
#
loop_
_entity.id
_entity.type
_entity.pdbx_description
1 polymer ?
#
loop_
_entity_poly.entity_id
_entity_poly.type
_entity_poly.pdbx_seq_one_letter_code
_entity_poly.pdbx_strand_id
1 'polypeptide(L)'
;MIAFVLLYPLLAIGATPPPGIVDIQLRTGVFRGIVTPNGTEKWLGIPFAQPPVGSLRFKAPVAVTAPSRAIKVASAFGNACPQPPVASLGAPVAEDCLRLNRSVAIDKPIIFVSTNYRVNTFGFLASADVPPQDLNMGLQDQRLAMNFVHDNIAAFGGDPSKVTIWGQTLLNISNVMIRSTLNNQLWQPSVGPPGSFIPERASKRIEAGNFLHLPYLAGTNVNEGTTFSTSLRNLQLSGSAETVAFRNYIRDLVIDNSTLTTRVLDRFATLYPANDPTLGAPFNTGDSLFDRAAAWYTDMMFLAPRRLFFTRAAALQPIFGYYFREFIPGNDITLGVAHVSELELLFGPVAAVENDLSSQMRDFYINFVNDLNPGPAWVPYTPGSKRLMQLLRDNVTMIPDDWDVERTSFINTARVLNEFER
;
A
#
# COMPACT_ATOMS: atom_id res chain seq x y z
N MET A 1 -25.31 46.83 29.29
CA MET A 1 -26.58 46.14 29.03
C MET A 1 -27.26 46.83 27.85
N ILE A 2 -27.20 46.20 26.67
CA ILE A 2 -27.96 46.54 25.48
C ILE A 2 -28.37 45.18 24.88
N ALA A 3 -29.68 44.99 24.66
CA ALA A 3 -30.24 43.76 24.13
C ALA A 3 -29.95 43.64 22.62
N PHE A 4 -29.44 42.48 22.20
CA PHE A 4 -29.13 42.15 20.80
C PHE A 4 -30.33 41.40 20.19
N VAL A 5 -30.89 41.93 19.10
CA VAL A 5 -31.91 41.25 18.28
C VAL A 5 -31.20 40.61 17.09
N LEU A 6 -31.26 39.28 17.02
CA LEU A 6 -30.73 38.46 15.92
C LEU A 6 -31.70 38.49 14.73
N LEU A 7 -31.34 39.24 13.70
CA LEU A 7 -31.89 39.05 12.34
C LEU A 7 -30.98 38.05 11.63
N TYR A 8 -31.50 36.85 11.33
CA TYR A 8 -30.83 35.90 10.44
C TYR A 8 -30.77 36.52 9.03
N PRO A 9 -29.58 36.79 8.46
CA PRO A 9 -29.51 36.88 7.01
C PRO A 9 -29.75 35.47 6.47
N LEU A 10 -30.67 35.32 5.50
CA LEU A 10 -30.56 34.22 4.56
C LEU A 10 -29.15 34.34 3.95
N LEU A 11 -28.23 33.48 4.37
CA LEU A 11 -27.04 33.18 3.60
C LEU A 11 -27.57 32.64 2.28
N ALA A 12 -27.54 33.49 1.24
CA ALA A 12 -27.49 33.00 -0.12
C ALA A 12 -26.31 32.02 -0.14
N ILE A 13 -26.62 30.73 -0.30
CA ILE A 13 -25.63 29.73 -0.68
C ILE A 13 -25.12 30.23 -2.02
N GLY A 14 -24.01 30.97 -2.00
CA GLY A 14 -23.33 31.36 -3.21
C GLY A 14 -23.05 30.08 -3.97
N ALA A 15 -23.68 29.92 -5.14
CA ALA A 15 -23.36 28.83 -6.02
C ALA A 15 -21.83 28.85 -6.20
N THR A 16 -21.16 27.77 -5.81
CA THR A 16 -19.75 27.60 -6.10
C THR A 16 -19.58 27.87 -7.60
N PRO A 17 -18.69 28.79 -8.01
CA PRO A 17 -18.49 29.07 -9.43
C PRO A 17 -18.23 27.73 -10.14
N PRO A 18 -18.83 27.51 -11.32
CA PRO A 18 -18.61 26.27 -12.05
C PRO A 18 -17.10 26.08 -12.25
N PRO A 19 -16.58 24.85 -12.06
CA PRO A 19 -15.15 24.60 -12.22
C PRO A 19 -14.71 25.05 -13.61
N GLY A 20 -13.49 25.61 -13.70
CA GLY A 20 -12.90 25.96 -14.98
C GLY A 20 -12.73 24.71 -15.85
N ILE A 21 -12.67 24.89 -17.16
CA ILE A 21 -12.44 23.79 -18.11
C ILE A 21 -11.01 23.91 -18.63
N VAL A 22 -10.32 22.78 -18.73
CA VAL A 22 -8.96 22.70 -19.29
C VAL A 22 -8.87 21.48 -20.22
N ASP A 23 -8.41 21.69 -21.45
CA ASP A 23 -8.26 20.62 -22.44
C ASP A 23 -6.77 20.25 -22.57
N ILE A 24 -6.47 18.95 -22.67
CA ILE A 24 -5.12 18.43 -22.91
C ILE A 24 -5.08 17.56 -24.17
N GLN A 25 -4.10 17.80 -25.04
CA GLN A 25 -3.86 17.00 -26.24
C GLN A 25 -2.84 15.91 -25.95
N LEU A 26 -3.27 14.64 -26.05
CA LEU A 26 -2.38 13.48 -26.03
C LEU A 26 -2.33 12.82 -27.40
N ARG A 27 -1.42 11.86 -27.59
CA ARG A 27 -1.37 11.07 -28.84
C ARG A 27 -2.67 10.32 -29.13
N THR A 28 -3.42 9.95 -28.08
CA THR A 28 -4.66 9.16 -28.16
C THR A 28 -5.94 10.02 -28.29
N GLY A 29 -5.82 11.36 -28.29
CA GLY A 29 -6.94 12.29 -28.44
C GLY A 29 -6.86 13.49 -27.50
N VAL A 30 -7.90 14.32 -27.52
CA VAL A 30 -8.07 15.47 -26.61
C VAL A 30 -8.91 15.05 -25.41
N PHE A 31 -8.46 15.42 -24.21
CA PHE A 31 -9.17 15.14 -22.95
C PHE A 31 -9.53 16.43 -22.22
N ARG A 32 -10.80 16.57 -21.84
CA ARG A 32 -11.33 17.73 -21.15
C ARG A 32 -11.43 17.51 -19.65
N GLY A 33 -10.56 18.15 -18.89
CA GLY A 33 -10.52 18.12 -17.43
C GLY A 33 -11.26 19.28 -16.79
N ILE A 34 -11.01 19.47 -15.49
CA ILE A 34 -11.57 20.54 -14.66
C ILE A 34 -10.46 21.30 -13.93
N VAL A 35 -10.68 22.59 -13.70
CA VAL A 35 -9.88 23.44 -12.82
C VAL A 35 -10.68 23.70 -11.56
N THR A 36 -10.16 23.27 -10.43
CA THR A 36 -10.79 23.48 -9.13
C THR A 36 -10.65 24.94 -8.67
N PRO A 37 -11.49 25.42 -7.73
CA PRO A 37 -11.41 26.80 -7.25
C PRO A 37 -10.05 27.24 -6.65
N ASN A 38 -9.23 26.27 -6.22
CA ASN A 38 -7.89 26.54 -5.69
C ASN A 38 -6.78 26.51 -6.77
N GLY A 39 -7.14 26.39 -8.04
CA GLY A 39 -6.20 26.37 -9.17
C GLY A 39 -5.65 24.99 -9.55
N THR A 40 -6.03 23.91 -8.84
CA THR A 40 -5.60 22.55 -9.22
C THR A 40 -6.34 22.09 -10.48
N GLU A 41 -5.59 21.69 -11.51
CA GLU A 41 -6.09 21.06 -12.73
C GLU A 41 -6.24 19.54 -12.54
N LYS A 42 -7.34 18.95 -13.01
CA LYS A 42 -7.64 17.52 -12.87
C LYS A 42 -8.16 16.93 -14.17
N TRP A 43 -7.58 15.78 -14.56
CA TRP A 43 -8.14 14.90 -15.58
C TRP A 43 -8.37 13.51 -15.01
N LEU A 44 -9.63 13.10 -14.97
CA LEU A 44 -10.10 11.87 -14.36
C LEU A 44 -10.57 10.91 -15.47
N GLY A 45 -10.22 9.63 -15.36
CA GLY A 45 -10.73 8.60 -16.27
C GLY A 45 -10.09 8.55 -17.68
N ILE A 46 -8.86 9.06 -17.84
CA ILE A 46 -8.10 8.90 -19.10
C ILE A 46 -7.75 7.40 -19.31
N PRO A 47 -8.16 6.78 -20.44
CA PRO A 47 -7.88 5.37 -20.69
C PRO A 47 -6.46 5.14 -21.19
N PHE A 48 -5.71 4.28 -20.51
CA PHE A 48 -4.37 3.83 -20.94
C PHE A 48 -4.39 2.49 -21.69
N ALA A 49 -5.46 1.69 -21.53
CA ALA A 49 -5.62 0.36 -22.14
C ALA A 49 -6.99 0.19 -22.80
N GLN A 50 -7.08 -0.73 -23.76
CA GLN A 50 -8.34 -1.21 -24.31
C GLN A 50 -9.16 -1.93 -23.21
N PRO A 51 -10.51 -1.83 -23.21
CA PRO A 51 -11.34 -2.52 -22.24
C PRO A 51 -11.10 -4.05 -22.26
N PRO A 52 -10.76 -4.71 -21.14
CA PRO A 52 -10.46 -6.13 -21.08
C PRO A 52 -11.76 -6.98 -21.06
N VAL A 53 -12.57 -6.86 -22.11
CA VAL A 53 -13.87 -7.51 -22.28
C VAL A 53 -13.88 -8.40 -23.52
N GLY A 54 -14.88 -9.29 -23.62
CA GLY A 54 -14.98 -10.22 -24.76
C GLY A 54 -13.73 -11.07 -24.89
N SER A 55 -13.11 -11.07 -26.07
CA SER A 55 -11.87 -11.79 -26.36
C SER A 55 -10.63 -11.26 -25.63
N LEU A 56 -10.67 -10.05 -25.06
CA LEU A 56 -9.60 -9.48 -24.23
C LEU A 56 -9.76 -9.80 -22.74
N ARG A 57 -10.85 -10.47 -22.35
CA ARG A 57 -11.02 -10.92 -20.97
C ARG A 57 -9.97 -12.00 -20.66
N PHE A 58 -9.32 -11.86 -19.51
CA PHE A 58 -8.23 -12.73 -19.07
C PHE A 58 -7.01 -12.75 -20.01
N LYS A 59 -6.79 -11.66 -20.75
CA LYS A 59 -5.59 -11.43 -21.57
C LYS A 59 -4.72 -10.31 -21.03
N ALA A 60 -3.42 -10.38 -21.35
CA ALA A 60 -2.51 -9.25 -21.18
C ALA A 60 -3.12 -7.95 -21.75
N PRO A 61 -2.94 -6.79 -21.08
CA PRO A 61 -3.56 -5.55 -21.50
C PRO A 61 -2.99 -5.07 -22.83
N VAL A 62 -3.86 -4.46 -23.65
CA VAL A 62 -3.49 -3.88 -24.94
C VAL A 62 -3.57 -2.36 -24.85
N ALA A 63 -2.52 -1.66 -25.24
CA ALA A 63 -2.48 -0.19 -25.22
C ALA A 63 -3.56 0.43 -26.11
N VAL A 64 -4.08 1.59 -25.71
CA VAL A 64 -4.85 2.45 -26.62
C VAL A 64 -3.87 3.16 -27.55
N THR A 65 -3.88 2.81 -28.84
CA THR A 65 -2.99 3.42 -29.84
C THR A 65 -3.73 4.27 -30.86
N ALA A 66 -5.04 4.07 -31.03
CA ALA A 66 -5.83 4.80 -32.01
C ALA A 66 -6.26 6.17 -31.46
N PRO A 67 -5.97 7.28 -32.17
CA PRO A 67 -6.42 8.60 -31.76
C PRO A 67 -7.94 8.75 -31.92
N SER A 68 -8.58 9.29 -30.89
CA SER A 68 -9.97 9.76 -30.98
C SER A 68 -10.03 11.13 -31.63
N ARG A 69 -10.92 11.32 -32.60
CA ARG A 69 -11.21 12.64 -33.18
C ARG A 69 -12.14 13.49 -32.29
N ALA A 70 -12.89 12.86 -31.39
CA ALA A 70 -13.75 13.54 -30.44
C ALA A 70 -12.98 13.90 -29.16
N ILE A 71 -13.28 15.07 -28.60
CA ILE A 71 -12.87 15.47 -27.24
C ILE A 71 -13.55 14.53 -26.25
N LYS A 72 -12.76 13.88 -25.40
CA LYS A 72 -13.25 12.99 -24.34
C LYS A 72 -13.36 13.77 -23.03
N VAL A 73 -14.52 13.73 -22.40
CA VAL A 73 -14.72 14.33 -21.08
C VAL A 73 -14.01 13.49 -20.03
N ALA A 74 -13.07 14.11 -19.32
CA ALA A 74 -12.23 13.54 -18.28
C ALA A 74 -12.44 14.30 -16.95
N SER A 75 -13.70 14.59 -16.61
CA SER A 75 -14.08 15.34 -15.39
C SER A 75 -14.58 14.44 -14.25
N ALA A 76 -14.66 13.13 -14.46
CA ALA A 76 -15.14 12.15 -13.49
C ALA A 76 -14.26 10.89 -13.48
N PHE A 77 -14.17 10.23 -12.33
CA PHE A 77 -13.45 8.97 -12.22
C PHE A 77 -14.05 7.91 -13.17
N GLY A 78 -13.17 7.12 -13.78
CA GLY A 78 -13.59 5.93 -14.51
C GLY A 78 -14.11 4.84 -13.56
N ASN A 79 -14.76 3.83 -14.13
CA ASN A 79 -15.25 2.70 -13.34
C ASN A 79 -14.10 1.96 -12.64
N ALA A 80 -14.32 1.59 -11.37
CA ALA A 80 -13.46 0.65 -10.67
C ALA A 80 -13.56 -0.75 -11.30
N CYS A 81 -12.51 -1.57 -11.17
CA CYS A 81 -12.54 -2.95 -11.63
C CYS A 81 -13.55 -3.80 -10.81
N PRO A 82 -14.18 -4.82 -11.43
CA PRO A 82 -15.15 -5.69 -10.74
C PRO A 82 -14.59 -6.30 -9.45
N GLN A 83 -15.36 -6.18 -8.37
CA GLN A 83 -15.01 -6.67 -7.03
C GLN A 83 -16.29 -6.95 -6.21
N PRO A 84 -16.21 -7.76 -5.14
CA PRO A 84 -17.31 -7.91 -4.19
C PRO A 84 -17.80 -6.53 -3.70
N PRO A 85 -19.10 -6.35 -3.43
CA PRO A 85 -19.62 -5.06 -3.01
C PRO A 85 -18.98 -4.63 -1.69
N VAL A 86 -18.28 -3.50 -1.71
CA VAL A 86 -17.68 -2.88 -0.52
C VAL A 86 -18.44 -1.60 -0.18
N ALA A 87 -18.60 -1.34 1.11
CA ALA A 87 -19.08 -0.06 1.60
C ALA A 87 -17.97 0.99 1.35
N SER A 88 -18.12 1.79 0.29
CA SER A 88 -17.19 2.84 -0.11
C SER A 88 -15.84 2.37 -0.65
N LEU A 89 -15.70 2.38 -1.98
CA LEU A 89 -14.41 2.52 -2.67
C LEU A 89 -13.94 3.96 -2.75
N GLY A 90 -14.66 4.87 -2.07
CA GLY A 90 -14.52 6.30 -2.22
C GLY A 90 -13.09 6.72 -1.99
N ALA A 91 -12.42 7.16 -3.05
CA ALA A 91 -11.52 8.28 -2.90
C ALA A 91 -12.45 9.48 -2.65
N PRO A 92 -12.53 10.01 -1.42
CA PRO A 92 -13.23 11.27 -1.22
C PRO A 92 -12.55 12.31 -2.11
N VAL A 93 -13.36 13.01 -2.90
CA VAL A 93 -12.94 14.00 -3.92
C VAL A 93 -12.12 15.18 -3.33
N ALA A 94 -12.00 15.25 -1.99
CA ALA A 94 -11.37 16.32 -1.23
C ALA A 94 -9.88 16.08 -0.86
N GLU A 95 -9.34 14.86 -1.02
CA GLU A 95 -8.05 14.47 -0.40
C GLU A 95 -6.80 14.84 -1.22
N ASP A 96 -6.89 14.89 -2.55
CA ASP A 96 -5.74 15.17 -3.43
C ASP A 96 -5.12 16.57 -3.18
N CYS A 97 -5.91 17.53 -2.70
CA CYS A 97 -5.47 18.91 -2.59
C CYS A 97 -4.47 19.13 -1.45
N LEU A 98 -4.52 18.36 -0.35
CA LEU A 98 -3.68 18.64 0.83
C LEU A 98 -2.18 18.51 0.51
N ARG A 99 -1.81 17.51 -0.29
CA ARG A 99 -0.41 17.29 -0.70
C ARG A 99 0.01 18.20 -1.81
N LEU A 100 -0.84 18.39 -2.81
CA LEU A 100 -0.53 19.29 -3.93
C LEU A 100 -0.30 20.71 -3.38
N ASN A 101 -1.20 21.19 -2.53
CA ASN A 101 -1.04 22.49 -1.87
C ASN A 101 0.22 22.53 -1.00
N ARG A 102 0.51 21.48 -0.22
CA ARG A 102 1.74 21.44 0.58
C ARG A 102 2.99 21.45 -0.29
N SER A 103 2.99 20.71 -1.40
CA SER A 103 4.11 20.61 -2.33
C SER A 103 4.44 21.97 -2.96
N VAL A 104 3.41 22.74 -3.34
CA VAL A 104 3.57 24.13 -3.79
C VAL A 104 4.07 25.02 -2.64
N ALA A 105 3.51 24.87 -1.44
CA ALA A 105 3.87 25.69 -0.28
C ALA A 105 5.32 25.51 0.20
N ILE A 106 5.95 24.36 -0.10
CA ILE A 106 7.36 24.10 0.20
C ILE A 106 8.27 24.20 -1.03
N ASP A 107 7.78 24.82 -2.12
CA ASP A 107 8.51 25.05 -3.39
C ASP A 107 9.00 23.76 -4.07
N LYS A 108 8.20 22.70 -4.00
CA LYS A 108 8.46 21.37 -4.55
C LYS A 108 7.23 20.78 -5.23
N PRO A 109 6.65 21.46 -6.24
CA PRO A 109 5.40 21.04 -6.85
C PRO A 109 5.49 19.61 -7.41
N ILE A 110 4.45 18.82 -7.20
CA ILE A 110 4.34 17.46 -7.74
C ILE A 110 3.12 17.31 -8.63
N ILE A 111 3.18 16.36 -9.57
CA ILE A 111 1.99 15.85 -10.26
C ILE A 111 1.62 14.53 -9.64
N PHE A 112 0.36 14.40 -9.20
CA PHE A 112 -0.17 13.16 -8.67
C PHE A 112 -0.89 12.38 -9.76
N VAL A 113 -0.51 11.11 -9.95
CA VAL A 113 -1.16 10.19 -10.88
C VAL A 113 -1.61 8.96 -10.12
N SER A 114 -2.88 8.59 -10.30
CA SER A 114 -3.47 7.36 -9.77
C SER A 114 -4.08 6.55 -10.91
N THR A 115 -3.93 5.23 -10.87
CA THR A 115 -4.34 4.33 -11.95
C THR A 115 -5.05 3.09 -11.42
N ASN A 116 -6.09 2.65 -12.13
CA ASN A 116 -6.70 1.35 -11.90
C ASN A 116 -5.88 0.22 -12.52
N TYR A 117 -5.95 -0.97 -11.92
CA TYR A 117 -5.46 -2.22 -12.48
C TYR A 117 -6.42 -3.35 -12.10
N ARG A 118 -6.47 -4.42 -12.90
CA ARG A 118 -7.32 -5.57 -12.60
C ARG A 118 -6.86 -6.27 -11.32
N VAL A 119 -7.84 -6.64 -10.50
CA VAL A 119 -7.67 -7.30 -9.20
C VAL A 119 -8.33 -8.68 -9.21
N ASN A 120 -8.02 -9.50 -8.20
CA ASN A 120 -8.63 -10.82 -8.00
C ASN A 120 -8.53 -11.72 -9.26
N THR A 121 -9.48 -12.61 -9.51
CA THR A 121 -9.50 -13.50 -10.69
C THR A 121 -9.34 -12.76 -12.02
N PHE A 122 -9.81 -11.52 -12.14
CA PHE A 122 -9.67 -10.75 -13.38
C PHE A 122 -8.23 -10.28 -13.64
N GLY A 123 -7.41 -10.12 -12.59
CA GLY A 123 -6.01 -9.69 -12.70
C GLY A 123 -4.98 -10.79 -12.44
N PHE A 124 -5.37 -11.82 -11.69
CA PHE A 124 -4.44 -12.79 -11.07
C PHE A 124 -4.93 -14.25 -11.18
N LEU A 125 -5.83 -14.55 -12.12
CA LEU A 125 -6.14 -15.95 -12.46
C LEU A 125 -4.86 -16.68 -12.85
N ALA A 126 -4.58 -17.80 -12.19
CA ALA A 126 -3.41 -18.63 -12.44
C ALA A 126 -3.81 -20.12 -12.46
N SER A 127 -3.60 -20.79 -13.59
CA SER A 127 -3.77 -22.23 -13.71
C SER A 127 -2.85 -22.76 -14.82
N ALA A 128 -2.76 -24.09 -14.95
CA ALA A 128 -2.06 -24.73 -16.06
C ALA A 128 -2.64 -24.35 -17.44
N ASP A 129 -3.90 -23.91 -17.50
CA ASP A 129 -4.59 -23.52 -18.73
C ASP A 129 -4.42 -22.04 -19.09
N VAL A 130 -3.88 -21.22 -18.17
CA VAL A 130 -3.58 -19.81 -18.45
C VAL A 130 -2.22 -19.73 -19.13
N PRO A 131 -2.13 -19.19 -20.36
CA PRO A 131 -0.85 -19.05 -21.05
C PRO A 131 0.14 -18.19 -20.23
N PRO A 132 1.45 -18.49 -20.25
CA PRO A 132 2.43 -17.76 -19.45
C PRO A 132 2.41 -16.23 -19.64
N GLN A 133 2.14 -15.75 -20.86
CA GLN A 133 2.03 -14.33 -21.18
C GLN A 133 0.78 -13.64 -20.58
N ASP A 134 -0.25 -14.41 -20.23
CA ASP A 134 -1.50 -13.92 -19.65
C ASP A 134 -1.52 -14.05 -18.11
N LEU A 135 -0.44 -14.54 -17.48
CA LEU A 135 -0.30 -14.54 -16.03
C LEU A 135 -0.01 -13.12 -15.49
N ASN A 136 -0.47 -12.84 -14.27
CA ASN A 136 -0.22 -11.56 -13.57
C ASN A 136 -0.69 -10.31 -14.34
N MET A 137 -1.82 -10.39 -15.04
CA MET A 137 -2.39 -9.27 -15.79
C MET A 137 -2.56 -7.99 -14.98
N GLY A 138 -2.87 -8.08 -13.68
CA GLY A 138 -2.94 -6.91 -12.81
C GLY A 138 -1.61 -6.16 -12.70
N LEU A 139 -0.47 -6.88 -12.68
CA LEU A 139 0.86 -6.25 -12.73
C LEU A 139 1.20 -5.74 -14.13
N GLN A 140 0.74 -6.43 -15.17
CA GLN A 140 0.90 -5.97 -16.54
C GLN A 140 0.09 -4.68 -16.81
N ASP A 141 -1.10 -4.53 -16.21
CA ASP A 141 -1.89 -3.29 -16.26
C ASP A 141 -1.11 -2.14 -15.61
N GLN A 142 -0.50 -2.37 -14.45
CA GLN A 142 0.37 -1.38 -13.79
C GLN A 142 1.57 -1.02 -14.68
N ARG A 143 2.22 -1.99 -15.31
CA ARG A 143 3.31 -1.74 -16.26
C ARG A 143 2.87 -0.90 -17.45
N LEU A 144 1.71 -1.22 -18.02
CA LEU A 144 1.18 -0.45 -19.15
C LEU A 144 0.80 0.97 -18.74
N ALA A 145 0.24 1.14 -17.53
CA ALA A 145 -0.02 2.46 -16.96
C ALA A 145 1.27 3.27 -16.77
N MET A 146 2.37 2.66 -16.30
CA MET A 146 3.66 3.33 -16.20
C MET A 146 4.20 3.77 -17.57
N ASN A 147 4.10 2.93 -18.59
CA ASN A 147 4.45 3.31 -19.96
C ASN A 147 3.59 4.48 -20.45
N PHE A 148 2.28 4.46 -20.17
CA PHE A 148 1.38 5.55 -20.52
C PHE A 148 1.78 6.86 -19.83
N VAL A 149 2.12 6.83 -18.54
CA VAL A 149 2.61 8.00 -17.81
C VAL A 149 3.89 8.51 -18.45
N HIS A 150 4.90 7.66 -18.65
CA HIS A 150 6.16 8.04 -19.29
C HIS A 150 5.94 8.73 -20.65
N ASP A 151 5.04 8.21 -21.48
CA ASP A 151 4.80 8.72 -22.83
C ASP A 151 3.97 10.00 -22.89
N ASN A 152 3.23 10.34 -21.83
CA ASN A 152 2.22 11.41 -21.86
C ASN A 152 2.40 12.48 -20.77
N ILE A 153 3.12 12.22 -19.67
CA ILE A 153 3.16 13.12 -18.51
C ILE A 153 3.76 14.49 -18.82
N ALA A 154 4.64 14.57 -19.84
CA ALA A 154 5.19 15.83 -20.33
C ALA A 154 4.11 16.81 -20.82
N ALA A 155 3.00 16.31 -21.38
CA ALA A 155 1.89 17.15 -21.80
C ALA A 155 1.21 17.84 -20.60
N PHE A 156 1.23 17.19 -19.43
CA PHE A 156 0.68 17.73 -18.18
C PHE A 156 1.70 18.59 -17.40
N GLY A 157 2.87 18.87 -17.98
CA GLY A 157 3.94 19.63 -17.34
C GLY A 157 4.86 18.79 -16.43
N GLY A 158 4.74 17.47 -16.43
CA GLY A 158 5.61 16.59 -15.64
C GLY A 158 6.89 16.19 -16.37
N ASP A 159 7.90 15.76 -15.61
CA ASP A 159 9.15 15.23 -16.15
C ASP A 159 9.07 13.69 -16.21
N PRO A 160 9.05 13.07 -17.41
CA PRO A 160 8.97 11.61 -17.54
C PRO A 160 10.20 10.87 -17.01
N SER A 161 11.32 11.58 -16.76
CA SER A 161 12.52 11.01 -16.12
C SER A 161 12.45 11.02 -14.59
N LYS A 162 11.48 11.71 -14.00
CA LYS A 162 11.29 11.86 -12.54
C LYS A 162 9.95 11.29 -12.07
N VAL A 163 9.71 10.03 -12.40
CA VAL A 163 8.52 9.31 -11.94
C VAL A 163 8.86 8.49 -10.70
N THR A 164 8.36 8.91 -9.54
CA THR A 164 8.43 8.12 -8.31
C THR A 164 7.19 7.23 -8.19
N ILE A 165 7.39 5.91 -8.19
CA ILE A 165 6.31 4.95 -7.96
C ILE A 165 6.08 4.84 -6.46
N TRP A 166 4.86 5.10 -6.03
CA TRP A 166 4.45 4.86 -4.66
C TRP A 166 3.35 3.81 -4.64
N GLY A 167 3.64 2.70 -3.98
CA GLY A 167 2.68 1.63 -3.75
C GLY A 167 2.90 1.10 -2.35
N GLN A 168 1.83 1.05 -1.56
CA GLN A 168 1.87 0.39 -0.26
C GLN A 168 1.76 -1.15 -0.40
N THR A 169 1.48 -1.66 -1.62
CA THR A 169 1.12 -3.05 -1.97
C THR A 169 -0.39 -3.30 -1.90
N LEU A 170 -1.13 -3.10 -3.00
CA LEU A 170 -2.46 -3.69 -3.24
C LEU A 170 -3.66 -3.26 -2.32
N LEU A 171 -3.66 -2.07 -1.74
CA LEU A 171 -3.97 -2.07 -0.31
C LEU A 171 -5.38 -1.72 0.20
N ASN A 172 -6.27 -1.05 -0.53
CA ASN A 172 -7.67 -0.98 -0.03
C ASN A 172 -8.48 -2.24 -0.41
N ILE A 173 -8.26 -2.75 -1.62
CA ILE A 173 -9.00 -3.88 -2.19
C ILE A 173 -8.54 -5.20 -1.55
N SER A 174 -7.24 -5.39 -1.30
CA SER A 174 -6.74 -6.59 -0.62
C SER A 174 -7.22 -6.65 0.82
N ASN A 175 -7.24 -5.52 1.55
CA ASN A 175 -7.73 -5.48 2.92
C ASN A 175 -9.21 -5.84 3.01
N VAL A 176 -10.05 -5.33 2.10
CA VAL A 176 -11.48 -5.68 2.11
C VAL A 176 -11.71 -7.09 1.59
N MET A 177 -10.97 -7.60 0.61
CA MET A 177 -11.03 -9.02 0.23
C MET A 177 -10.55 -9.94 1.35
N ILE A 178 -9.53 -9.57 2.11
CA ILE A 178 -9.09 -10.34 3.28
C ILE A 178 -10.15 -10.28 4.39
N ARG A 179 -10.81 -9.13 4.59
CA ARG A 179 -11.92 -8.98 5.55
C ARG A 179 -13.19 -9.72 5.14
N SER A 180 -13.52 -9.77 3.84
CA SER A 180 -14.78 -10.36 3.30
C SER A 180 -14.65 -11.83 2.87
N THR A 181 -13.43 -12.29 2.61
CA THR A 181 -13.07 -13.64 2.19
C THR A 181 -11.91 -14.15 3.05
N LEU A 182 -12.05 -14.04 4.38
CA LEU A 182 -11.08 -14.56 5.36
C LEU A 182 -10.45 -15.87 4.85
N ASN A 183 -9.13 -15.84 4.65
CA ASN A 183 -8.29 -16.97 4.24
C ASN A 183 -8.57 -17.60 2.86
N ASN A 184 -9.32 -16.95 1.97
CA ASN A 184 -9.58 -17.41 0.59
C ASN A 184 -9.16 -16.40 -0.49
N GLN A 185 -8.02 -15.70 -0.31
CA GLN A 185 -7.38 -15.01 -1.44
C GLN A 185 -6.86 -16.05 -2.44
N LEU A 186 -7.75 -16.57 -3.28
CA LEU A 186 -7.44 -17.58 -4.30
C LEU A 186 -6.51 -17.05 -5.40
N TRP A 187 -6.41 -15.73 -5.59
CA TRP A 187 -5.77 -15.12 -6.76
C TRP A 187 -4.81 -14.00 -6.35
N GLN A 188 -3.53 -14.35 -6.20
CA GLN A 188 -2.38 -13.48 -5.91
C GLN A 188 -1.38 -13.50 -7.09
N PRO A 189 -0.37 -12.60 -7.14
CA PRO A 189 0.71 -12.75 -8.11
C PRO A 189 1.34 -14.14 -8.03
N SER A 190 1.46 -14.82 -9.17
CA SER A 190 2.01 -16.16 -9.26
C SER A 190 3.39 -16.17 -9.89
N VAL A 191 4.24 -17.09 -9.43
CA VAL A 191 5.49 -17.42 -10.12
C VAL A 191 5.15 -18.37 -11.26
N GLY A 192 5.24 -17.87 -12.48
CA GLY A 192 4.96 -18.65 -13.68
C GLY A 192 6.21 -19.37 -14.23
N PRO A 193 6.05 -20.15 -15.30
CA PRO A 193 7.17 -20.75 -16.01
C PRO A 193 8.02 -19.67 -16.73
N PRO A 194 9.20 -20.04 -17.29
CA PRO A 194 9.96 -19.15 -18.16
C PRO A 194 9.09 -18.52 -19.25
N GLY A 195 9.26 -17.22 -19.48
CA GLY A 195 8.44 -16.43 -20.42
C GLY A 195 7.20 -15.77 -19.78
N SER A 196 6.86 -16.10 -18.53
CA SER A 196 5.86 -15.36 -17.75
C SER A 196 6.42 -14.03 -17.20
N PHE A 197 5.52 -13.16 -16.72
CA PHE A 197 5.90 -11.86 -16.14
C PHE A 197 6.79 -11.99 -14.88
N ILE A 198 6.55 -13.01 -14.05
CA ILE A 198 7.34 -13.32 -12.85
C ILE A 198 7.75 -14.79 -12.92
N PRO A 199 8.94 -15.10 -13.48
CA PRO A 199 9.41 -16.48 -13.60
C PRO A 199 10.19 -16.98 -12.39
N GLU A 200 10.39 -16.13 -11.36
CA GLU A 200 11.20 -16.45 -10.19
C GLU A 200 10.64 -15.78 -8.93
N ARG A 201 10.73 -16.48 -7.79
CA ARG A 201 10.33 -15.98 -6.47
C ARG A 201 11.09 -14.70 -6.10
N ALA A 202 10.39 -13.76 -5.47
CA ALA A 202 10.98 -12.48 -5.07
C ALA A 202 12.12 -12.68 -4.07
N SER A 203 12.00 -13.63 -3.14
CA SER A 203 13.06 -13.93 -2.17
C SER A 203 14.40 -14.28 -2.83
N LYS A 204 14.37 -15.11 -3.89
CA LYS A 204 15.57 -15.51 -4.65
C LYS A 204 16.19 -14.33 -5.40
N ARG A 205 15.36 -13.49 -6.02
CA ARG A 205 15.83 -12.27 -6.68
C ARG A 205 16.50 -11.30 -5.70
N ILE A 206 15.89 -11.12 -4.53
CA ILE A 206 16.44 -10.27 -3.46
C ILE A 206 17.77 -10.83 -2.95
N GLU A 207 17.83 -12.15 -2.70
CA GLU A 207 19.05 -12.81 -2.25
C GLU A 207 20.20 -12.68 -3.26
N ALA A 208 19.91 -12.80 -4.55
CA ALA A 208 20.89 -12.66 -5.63
C ALA A 208 21.24 -11.20 -5.98
N GLY A 209 20.57 -10.20 -5.39
CA GLY A 209 20.73 -8.80 -5.81
C GLY A 209 20.12 -8.47 -7.18
N ASN A 210 19.34 -9.40 -7.76
CA ASN A 210 18.75 -9.33 -9.10
C ASN A 210 17.41 -8.58 -9.10
N PHE A 211 17.46 -7.31 -8.74
CA PHE A 211 16.36 -6.36 -8.77
C PHE A 211 16.87 -5.00 -9.25
N LEU A 212 15.95 -4.09 -9.57
CA LEU A 212 16.32 -2.75 -10.03
C LEU A 212 16.88 -1.93 -8.87
N HIS A 213 18.04 -1.28 -9.08
CA HIS A 213 18.73 -0.51 -8.05
C HIS A 213 18.30 0.98 -8.07
N LEU A 214 17.23 1.33 -7.37
CA LEU A 214 16.70 2.69 -7.21
C LEU A 214 16.61 3.11 -5.74
N PRO A 215 16.69 4.42 -5.43
CA PRO A 215 16.34 4.91 -4.11
C PRO A 215 14.96 4.42 -3.67
N TYR A 216 14.86 3.97 -2.41
CA TYR A 216 13.65 3.33 -1.90
C TYR A 216 13.28 3.87 -0.52
N LEU A 217 12.02 4.25 -0.33
CA LEU A 217 11.46 4.67 0.96
C LEU A 217 10.31 3.74 1.35
N ALA A 218 10.41 3.06 2.49
CA ALA A 218 9.37 2.18 2.99
C ALA A 218 9.44 1.98 4.51
N GLY A 219 8.40 1.42 5.10
CA GLY A 219 8.36 1.12 6.52
C GLY A 219 7.26 0.15 6.88
N THR A 220 7.06 -0.02 8.17
CA THR A 220 5.99 -0.84 8.74
C THR A 220 5.31 -0.10 9.87
N ASN A 221 4.04 -0.41 10.08
CA ASN A 221 3.31 -0.05 11.29
C ASN A 221 3.65 -1.04 12.41
N VAL A 222 3.40 -0.67 13.67
CA VAL A 222 3.62 -1.57 14.82
C VAL A 222 2.79 -2.85 14.69
N ASN A 223 1.57 -2.75 14.16
CA ASN A 223 0.55 -3.79 14.28
C ASN A 223 -0.10 -4.18 12.96
N GLU A 224 0.72 -4.40 11.94
CA GLU A 224 0.24 -4.76 10.60
C GLU A 224 -0.73 -5.95 10.63
N GLY A 225 -0.45 -6.96 11.46
CA GLY A 225 -1.18 -8.22 11.52
C GLY A 225 -2.55 -8.20 12.23
N THR A 226 -2.90 -7.14 12.97
CA THR A 226 -4.10 -7.15 13.83
C THR A 226 -5.39 -7.20 13.01
N THR A 227 -5.47 -6.43 11.92
CA THR A 227 -6.63 -6.45 11.00
C THR A 227 -6.82 -7.83 10.36
N PHE A 228 -5.74 -8.58 10.15
CA PHE A 228 -5.72 -9.84 9.42
C PHE A 228 -5.89 -11.09 10.32
N SER A 229 -5.91 -10.88 11.63
CA SER A 229 -6.03 -11.96 12.62
C SER A 229 -7.38 -11.96 13.33
N THR A 230 -8.32 -11.13 12.90
CA THR A 230 -9.61 -10.90 13.59
C THR A 230 -10.49 -12.14 13.67
N SER A 231 -10.30 -13.13 12.80
CA SER A 231 -10.97 -14.44 12.85
C SER A 231 -10.66 -15.24 14.12
N LEU A 232 -9.57 -14.89 14.83
CA LEU A 232 -9.15 -15.56 16.05
C LEU A 232 -9.59 -14.83 17.33
N ARG A 233 -10.26 -13.69 17.21
CA ARG A 233 -10.72 -12.91 18.37
C ARG A 233 -11.78 -13.63 19.17
N ASN A 234 -11.68 -13.53 20.49
CA ASN A 234 -12.66 -13.99 21.47
C ASN A 234 -13.02 -15.47 21.35
N LEU A 235 -12.13 -16.31 20.80
CA LEU A 235 -12.34 -17.76 20.74
C LEU A 235 -12.18 -18.44 22.11
N GLN A 236 -11.57 -17.75 23.08
CA GLN A 236 -11.40 -18.22 24.47
C GLN A 236 -10.71 -19.60 24.58
N LEU A 237 -9.82 -19.90 23.62
CA LEU A 237 -9.02 -21.13 23.63
C LEU A 237 -7.83 -20.97 24.58
N SER A 238 -7.40 -22.08 25.17
CA SER A 238 -6.23 -22.13 26.04
C SER A 238 -5.45 -23.44 25.85
N GLY A 239 -4.21 -23.49 26.36
CA GLY A 239 -3.38 -24.68 26.37
C GLY A 239 -3.12 -25.26 24.97
N SER A 240 -3.32 -26.57 24.82
CA SER A 240 -3.10 -27.27 23.55
C SER A 240 -4.07 -26.82 22.45
N ALA A 241 -5.32 -26.51 22.79
CA ALA A 241 -6.33 -26.06 21.84
C ALA A 241 -5.95 -24.72 21.20
N GLU A 242 -5.42 -23.79 21.99
CA GLU A 242 -4.91 -22.51 21.48
C GLU A 242 -3.75 -22.71 20.50
N THR A 243 -2.79 -23.58 20.84
CA THR A 243 -1.64 -23.85 19.98
C THR A 243 -2.05 -24.55 18.67
N VAL A 244 -3.06 -25.42 18.72
CA VAL A 244 -3.63 -26.05 17.51
C VAL A 244 -4.30 -24.99 16.63
N ALA A 245 -5.10 -24.09 17.22
CA ALA A 245 -5.76 -23.02 16.49
C ALA A 245 -4.75 -22.07 15.82
N PHE A 246 -3.68 -21.70 16.53
CA PHE A 246 -2.59 -20.88 15.95
C PHE A 246 -1.91 -21.57 14.75
N ARG A 247 -1.64 -22.88 14.83
CA ARG A 247 -1.04 -23.62 13.70
C ARG A 247 -1.98 -23.74 12.52
N ASN A 248 -3.27 -23.95 12.78
CA ASN A 248 -4.27 -24.03 11.73
C ASN A 248 -4.42 -22.69 11.02
N TYR A 249 -4.45 -21.58 11.77
CA TYR A 249 -4.41 -20.24 11.21
C TYR A 249 -3.24 -20.04 10.24
N ILE A 250 -2.03 -20.48 10.60
CA ILE A 250 -0.85 -20.40 9.71
C ILE A 250 -1.04 -21.25 8.44
N ARG A 251 -1.59 -22.46 8.56
CA ARG A 251 -1.83 -23.36 7.43
C ARG A 251 -2.87 -22.83 6.47
N ASP A 252 -3.91 -22.18 6.98
CA ASP A 252 -5.01 -21.64 6.20
C ASP A 252 -4.59 -20.39 5.40
N LEU A 253 -3.41 -19.84 5.66
CA LEU A 253 -2.88 -18.66 4.96
C LEU A 253 -1.98 -18.99 3.75
N VAL A 254 -1.64 -20.26 3.53
CA VAL A 254 -0.85 -20.69 2.37
C VAL A 254 -1.70 -21.50 1.41
N ILE A 255 -1.45 -21.34 0.10
CA ILE A 255 -2.21 -22.05 -0.94
C ILE A 255 -1.97 -23.56 -0.86
N ASP A 256 -0.70 -23.97 -0.78
CA ASP A 256 -0.30 -25.35 -0.58
C ASP A 256 0.29 -25.54 0.83
N ASN A 257 -0.55 -25.94 1.78
CA ASN A 257 -0.13 -26.18 3.15
C ASN A 257 0.65 -27.50 3.35
N SER A 258 0.74 -28.37 2.33
CA SER A 258 1.50 -29.62 2.40
C SER A 258 3.01 -29.39 2.47
N THR A 259 3.44 -28.21 2.05
CA THR A 259 4.82 -27.72 2.13
C THR A 259 5.26 -27.37 3.56
N LEU A 260 4.31 -27.13 4.48
CA LEU A 260 4.60 -26.68 5.84
C LEU A 260 4.93 -27.84 6.77
N THR A 261 6.17 -27.88 7.26
CA THR A 261 6.60 -28.93 8.18
C THR A 261 6.17 -28.66 9.61
N THR A 262 5.91 -29.74 10.37
CA THR A 262 5.65 -29.65 11.82
C THR A 262 6.79 -28.96 12.54
N ARG A 263 8.04 -29.15 12.11
CA ARG A 263 9.23 -28.50 12.69
C ARG A 263 9.15 -26.96 12.61
N VAL A 264 8.75 -26.41 11.46
CA VAL A 264 8.61 -24.96 11.30
C VAL A 264 7.44 -24.43 12.12
N LEU A 265 6.31 -25.14 12.12
CA LEU A 265 5.13 -24.78 12.92
C LEU A 265 5.40 -24.85 14.44
N ASP A 266 6.13 -25.85 14.91
CA ASP A 266 6.57 -25.97 16.30
C ASP A 266 7.48 -24.80 16.67
N ARG A 267 8.43 -24.45 15.80
CA ARG A 267 9.33 -23.32 16.05
C ARG A 267 8.58 -21.99 16.09
N PHE A 268 7.57 -21.77 15.24
CA PHE A 268 6.68 -20.61 15.38
C PHE A 268 5.92 -20.63 16.71
N ALA A 269 5.38 -21.78 17.12
CA ALA A 269 4.68 -21.87 18.41
C ALA A 269 5.60 -21.52 19.60
N THR A 270 6.90 -21.80 19.51
CA THR A 270 7.91 -21.39 20.50
C THR A 270 8.25 -19.90 20.41
N LEU A 271 8.40 -19.34 19.21
CA LEU A 271 8.77 -17.93 19.02
C LEU A 271 7.66 -16.94 19.35
N TYR A 272 6.40 -17.40 19.29
CA TYR A 272 5.20 -16.65 19.64
C TYR A 272 4.44 -17.40 20.72
N PRO A 273 4.91 -17.45 21.98
CA PRO A 273 4.27 -18.26 23.02
C PRO A 273 2.88 -17.74 23.41
N ALA A 274 2.05 -18.63 23.95
CA ALA A 274 0.77 -18.25 24.54
C ALA A 274 0.98 -17.38 25.78
N ASN A 275 0.09 -16.41 26.01
CA ASN A 275 0.05 -15.49 27.15
C ASN A 275 1.32 -14.65 27.32
N ASP A 276 2.06 -14.41 26.23
CA ASP A 276 3.21 -13.52 26.25
C ASP A 276 2.72 -12.06 26.21
N PRO A 277 2.93 -11.27 27.28
CA PRO A 277 2.44 -9.89 27.34
C PRO A 277 3.25 -8.94 26.44
N THR A 278 4.34 -9.41 25.85
CA THR A 278 5.10 -8.66 24.82
C THR A 278 4.52 -8.88 23.42
N LEU A 279 3.64 -9.86 23.27
CA LEU A 279 2.83 -10.06 22.07
C LEU A 279 1.53 -9.27 22.20
N GLY A 280 0.96 -8.93 21.05
CA GLY A 280 -0.18 -8.03 21.01
C GLY A 280 0.25 -6.58 20.85
N ALA A 281 -0.58 -5.84 20.14
CA ALA A 281 -0.39 -4.42 19.86
C ALA A 281 -0.25 -3.60 21.15
N PRO A 282 0.13 -2.30 21.15
CA PRO A 282 0.56 -1.58 22.36
C PRO A 282 -0.45 -1.56 23.52
N PHE A 283 -1.67 -2.06 23.31
CA PHE A 283 -2.73 -2.20 24.28
C PHE A 283 -2.95 -3.62 24.83
N ASN A 284 -2.25 -4.65 24.33
CA ASN A 284 -2.33 -6.06 24.72
C ASN A 284 -3.78 -6.51 25.00
N THR A 285 -4.47 -7.03 23.99
CA THR A 285 -5.94 -7.17 24.02
C THR A 285 -6.46 -8.07 25.14
N GLY A 286 -5.57 -8.84 25.79
CA GLY A 286 -5.93 -9.84 26.77
C GLY A 286 -6.41 -11.15 26.12
N ASP A 287 -6.37 -11.21 24.79
CA ASP A 287 -6.68 -12.38 23.99
C ASP A 287 -5.38 -12.98 23.45
N SER A 288 -4.81 -13.90 24.22
CA SER A 288 -3.54 -14.58 23.93
C SER A 288 -3.45 -15.09 22.48
N LEU A 289 -4.51 -15.71 21.97
CA LEU A 289 -4.50 -16.30 20.63
C LEU A 289 -4.47 -15.23 19.54
N PHE A 290 -5.29 -14.19 19.70
CA PHE A 290 -5.31 -13.07 18.78
C PHE A 290 -3.97 -12.32 18.79
N ASP A 291 -3.44 -12.01 19.98
CA ASP A 291 -2.22 -11.22 20.15
C ASP A 291 -1.00 -11.92 19.55
N ARG A 292 -0.84 -13.23 19.78
CA ARG A 292 0.27 -13.99 19.17
C ARG A 292 0.11 -14.18 17.67
N ALA A 293 -1.11 -14.36 17.17
CA ALA A 293 -1.37 -14.49 15.74
C ALA A 293 -1.11 -13.18 14.99
N ALA A 294 -1.55 -12.05 15.56
CA ALA A 294 -1.30 -10.72 15.03
C ALA A 294 0.19 -10.38 14.99
N ALA A 295 0.95 -10.74 16.04
CA ALA A 295 2.40 -10.58 16.04
C ALA A 295 3.08 -11.45 14.98
N TRP A 296 2.73 -12.73 14.89
CA TRP A 296 3.25 -13.62 13.84
C TRP A 296 2.93 -13.09 12.44
N TYR A 297 1.71 -12.60 12.19
CA TYR A 297 1.32 -12.08 10.88
C TYR A 297 2.06 -10.78 10.55
N THR A 298 2.26 -9.89 11.53
CA THR A 298 3.06 -8.66 11.39
C THR A 298 4.48 -9.00 10.94
N ASP A 299 5.12 -9.93 11.64
CA ASP A 299 6.48 -10.33 11.34
C ASP A 299 6.58 -11.03 10.00
N MET A 300 5.68 -11.99 9.77
CA MET A 300 5.70 -12.84 8.59
C MET A 300 5.41 -12.06 7.32
N MET A 301 4.39 -11.20 7.30
CA MET A 301 3.95 -10.54 6.07
C MET A 301 4.65 -9.22 5.78
N PHE A 302 5.15 -8.52 6.81
CA PHE A 302 5.62 -7.14 6.66
C PHE A 302 7.05 -6.95 7.16
N LEU A 303 7.31 -7.21 8.44
CA LEU A 303 8.60 -6.85 9.04
C LEU A 303 9.76 -7.70 8.49
N ALA A 304 9.60 -9.02 8.40
CA ALA A 304 10.65 -9.91 7.91
C ALA A 304 10.96 -9.68 6.42
N PRO A 305 9.97 -9.56 5.50
CA PRO A 305 10.23 -9.18 4.11
C PRO A 305 10.92 -7.82 3.96
N ARG A 306 10.51 -6.80 4.73
CA ARG A 306 11.20 -5.50 4.75
C ARG A 306 12.66 -5.66 5.12
N ARG A 307 12.96 -6.39 6.20
CA ARG A 307 14.35 -6.63 6.65
C ARG A 307 15.15 -7.43 5.65
N LEU A 308 14.56 -8.45 5.02
CA LEU A 308 15.21 -9.24 3.97
C LEU A 308 15.65 -8.33 2.83
N PHE A 309 14.74 -7.49 2.33
CA PHE A 309 15.05 -6.55 1.27
C PHE A 309 16.09 -5.52 1.69
N PHE A 310 15.89 -4.84 2.84
CA PHE A 310 16.78 -3.78 3.30
C PHE A 310 18.21 -4.28 3.52
N THR A 311 18.37 -5.47 4.10
CA THR A 311 19.68 -6.06 4.34
C THR A 311 20.45 -6.35 3.05
N ARG A 312 19.75 -6.71 1.96
CA ARG A 312 20.36 -6.97 0.65
C ARG A 312 20.53 -5.71 -0.20
N ALA A 313 19.59 -4.78 -0.09
CA ALA A 313 19.52 -3.61 -0.95
C ALA A 313 20.34 -2.42 -0.45
N ALA A 314 20.55 -2.26 0.86
CA ALA A 314 21.21 -1.08 1.43
C ALA A 314 22.68 -0.88 1.01
N ALA A 315 23.33 -1.92 0.47
CA ALA A 315 24.66 -1.81 -0.12
C ALA A 315 24.65 -1.47 -1.62
N LEU A 316 23.49 -1.58 -2.27
CA LEU A 316 23.31 -1.45 -3.72
C LEU A 316 22.59 -0.16 -4.11
N GLN A 317 21.75 0.38 -3.21
CA GLN A 317 20.96 1.59 -3.45
C GLN A 317 20.66 2.33 -2.14
N PRO A 318 20.33 3.64 -2.19
CA PRO A 318 19.84 4.36 -1.03
C PRO A 318 18.52 3.78 -0.51
N ILE A 319 18.47 3.45 0.77
CA ILE A 319 17.26 2.96 1.45
C ILE A 319 16.91 3.90 2.59
N PHE A 320 15.65 4.32 2.67
CA PHE A 320 15.11 5.12 3.76
C PHE A 320 13.98 4.35 4.43
N GLY A 321 14.19 3.99 5.68
CA GLY A 321 13.25 3.18 6.43
C GLY A 321 12.46 3.98 7.45
N TYR A 322 11.17 3.69 7.64
CA TYR A 322 10.40 4.18 8.79
C TYR A 322 9.80 3.06 9.64
N TYR A 323 9.49 3.41 10.89
CA TYR A 323 8.65 2.63 11.79
C TYR A 323 7.55 3.52 12.33
N PHE A 324 6.31 3.27 11.88
CA PHE A 324 5.16 4.10 12.23
C PHE A 324 4.56 3.60 13.54
N ARG A 325 4.53 4.47 14.56
CA ARG A 325 4.14 4.15 15.93
C ARG A 325 3.02 5.02 16.49
N GLU A 326 2.57 6.03 15.76
CA GLU A 326 1.48 6.89 16.24
C GLU A 326 0.14 6.16 16.16
N PHE A 327 -0.56 6.13 17.29
CA PHE A 327 -1.95 5.73 17.30
C PHE A 327 -2.83 6.93 16.91
N ILE A 328 -3.43 6.87 15.71
CA ILE A 328 -4.28 7.96 15.22
C ILE A 328 -5.59 8.02 16.03
N PRO A 329 -5.95 9.18 16.61
CA PRO A 329 -7.18 9.33 17.36
C PRO A 329 -8.43 8.98 16.53
N GLY A 330 -9.30 8.14 17.09
CA GLY A 330 -10.52 7.67 16.44
C GLY A 330 -10.44 6.25 15.87
N ASN A 331 -9.23 5.70 15.73
CA ASN A 331 -9.04 4.31 15.32
C ASN A 331 -9.44 3.31 16.43
N ASP A 332 -9.65 2.05 16.04
CA ASP A 332 -9.99 0.98 16.99
C ASP A 332 -8.77 0.65 17.86
N ILE A 333 -8.86 1.00 19.14
CA ILE A 333 -7.81 0.76 20.14
C ILE A 333 -7.41 -0.71 20.23
N THR A 334 -8.31 -1.65 19.93
CA THR A 334 -8.02 -3.08 19.99
C THR A 334 -7.13 -3.56 18.84
N LEU A 335 -6.97 -2.76 17.79
CA LEU A 335 -6.08 -3.05 16.67
C LEU A 335 -4.71 -2.36 16.79
N GLY A 336 -4.57 -1.41 17.72
CA GLY A 336 -3.35 -0.62 17.91
C GLY A 336 -3.00 0.24 16.69
N VAL A 337 -1.72 0.32 16.37
CA VAL A 337 -1.21 1.01 15.17
C VAL A 337 -1.29 0.03 14.00
N ALA A 338 -2.52 -0.18 13.54
CA ALA A 338 -2.86 -1.21 12.59
C ALA A 338 -2.33 -0.91 11.18
N HIS A 339 -2.38 -1.92 10.32
CA HIS A 339 -2.17 -1.73 8.88
C HIS A 339 -3.01 -0.58 8.33
N VAL A 340 -2.42 0.25 7.44
CA VAL A 340 -2.96 1.48 6.80
C VAL A 340 -3.13 2.72 7.67
N SER A 341 -2.92 2.67 8.99
CA SER A 341 -3.13 3.83 9.86
C SER A 341 -2.28 5.05 9.47
N GLU A 342 -1.08 4.86 8.93
CA GLU A 342 -0.18 5.93 8.50
C GLU A 342 -0.70 6.69 7.26
N LEU A 343 -1.55 6.05 6.46
CA LEU A 343 -2.09 6.65 5.24
C LEU A 343 -3.01 7.82 5.56
N GLU A 344 -3.67 7.82 6.72
CA GLU A 344 -4.51 8.93 7.17
C GLU A 344 -3.71 10.24 7.25
N LEU A 345 -2.47 10.17 7.74
CA LEU A 345 -1.59 11.33 7.80
C LEU A 345 -1.17 11.83 6.42
N LEU A 346 -1.09 10.94 5.43
CA LEU A 346 -0.74 11.30 4.08
C LEU A 346 -1.95 11.83 3.29
N PHE A 347 -3.10 11.15 3.33
CA PHE A 347 -4.26 11.38 2.44
C PHE A 347 -5.38 12.20 3.09
N GLY A 348 -5.63 12.01 4.40
CA GLY A 348 -6.84 12.51 5.04
C GLY A 348 -6.69 13.90 5.66
N PRO A 349 -7.82 14.59 5.93
CA PRO A 349 -7.84 15.52 7.05
C PRO A 349 -7.53 14.73 8.33
N VAL A 350 -6.73 15.32 9.21
CA VAL A 350 -6.33 14.69 10.47
C VAL A 350 -6.90 15.48 11.65
N ALA A 351 -7.03 14.84 12.80
CA ALA A 351 -7.33 15.56 14.04
C ALA A 351 -6.27 16.64 14.28
N ALA A 352 -6.64 17.77 14.90
CA ALA A 352 -5.72 18.90 15.05
C ALA A 352 -4.40 18.54 15.76
N VAL A 353 -4.45 17.55 16.65
CA VAL A 353 -3.30 17.01 17.37
C VAL A 353 -2.28 16.31 16.46
N GLU A 354 -2.69 15.87 15.27
CA GLU A 354 -1.85 15.19 14.27
C GLU A 354 -1.30 16.12 13.18
N ASN A 355 -1.67 17.41 13.18
CA ASN A 355 -1.32 18.34 12.11
C ASN A 355 0.20 18.43 11.85
N ASP A 356 0.99 18.47 12.92
CA ASP A 356 2.45 18.63 12.82
C ASP A 356 3.10 17.36 12.27
N LEU A 357 2.75 16.19 12.81
CA LEU A 357 3.24 14.90 12.33
C LEU A 357 2.80 14.65 10.88
N SER A 358 1.55 14.96 10.54
CA SER A 358 1.02 14.86 9.17
C SER A 358 1.80 15.74 8.20
N SER A 359 2.06 17.00 8.58
CA SER A 359 2.85 17.93 7.76
C SER A 359 4.28 17.43 7.56
N GLN A 360 4.93 16.99 8.64
CA GLN A 360 6.29 16.47 8.59
C GLN A 360 6.38 15.20 7.73
N MET A 361 5.43 14.28 7.85
CA MET A 361 5.38 13.07 7.04
C MET A 361 5.17 13.39 5.56
N ARG A 362 4.28 14.33 5.22
CA ARG A 362 4.08 14.80 3.84
C ARG A 362 5.35 15.43 3.27
N ASP A 363 6.04 16.25 4.05
CA ASP A 363 7.30 16.88 3.62
C ASP A 363 8.36 15.83 3.29
N PHE A 364 8.50 14.78 4.10
CA PHE A 364 9.43 13.68 3.80
C PHE A 364 9.13 13.01 2.45
N TYR A 365 7.86 12.73 2.16
CA TYR A 365 7.45 12.14 0.88
C TYR A 365 7.65 13.11 -0.28
N ILE A 366 7.28 14.39 -0.13
CA ILE A 366 7.45 15.40 -1.18
C ILE A 366 8.94 15.61 -1.48
N ASN A 367 9.78 15.68 -0.44
CA ASN A 367 11.23 15.75 -0.59
C ASN A 367 11.77 14.53 -1.32
N PHE A 368 11.36 13.33 -0.93
CA PHE A 368 11.82 12.12 -1.59
C PHE A 368 11.42 12.06 -3.07
N VAL A 369 10.19 12.48 -3.41
CA VAL A 369 9.71 12.53 -4.81
C VAL A 369 10.53 13.51 -5.65
N ASN A 370 10.96 14.63 -5.08
CA ASN A 370 11.71 15.68 -5.81
C ASN A 370 13.22 15.42 -5.85
N ASP A 371 13.79 14.94 -4.74
CA ASP A 371 15.22 14.93 -4.48
C ASP A 371 15.81 13.52 -4.37
N LEU A 372 14.96 12.47 -4.39
CA LEU A 372 15.33 11.09 -4.06
C LEU A 372 15.91 10.95 -2.64
N ASN A 373 15.60 11.91 -1.76
CA ASN A 373 16.01 11.97 -0.37
C ASN A 373 14.90 12.62 0.47
N PRO A 374 14.44 12.01 1.57
CA PRO A 374 13.36 12.56 2.39
C PRO A 374 13.76 13.82 3.18
N GLY A 375 15.05 14.09 3.35
CA GLY A 375 15.57 15.27 4.05
C GLY A 375 16.69 14.93 5.02
N PRO A 376 17.45 15.94 5.50
CA PRO A 376 18.69 15.73 6.24
C PRO A 376 18.53 15.04 7.61
N ALA A 377 17.36 15.17 8.23
CA ALA A 377 17.06 14.50 9.50
C ALA A 377 16.86 12.97 9.35
N TRP A 378 16.52 12.51 8.15
CA TRP A 378 16.23 11.10 7.87
C TRP A 378 17.40 10.47 7.13
N VAL A 379 18.33 9.94 7.91
CA VAL A 379 19.54 9.32 7.37
C VAL A 379 19.23 7.97 6.69
N PRO A 380 19.99 7.57 5.65
CA PRO A 380 19.81 6.28 5.01
C PRO A 380 20.01 5.09 5.97
N TYR A 381 19.25 4.04 5.75
CA TYR A 381 19.51 2.73 6.31
C TYR A 381 20.78 2.16 5.66
N THR A 382 21.76 1.77 6.48
CA THR A 382 22.99 1.14 6.01
C THR A 382 23.22 -0.20 6.71
N PRO A 383 24.00 -1.14 6.14
CA PRO A 383 24.32 -2.40 6.80
C PRO A 383 24.97 -2.24 8.19
N GLY A 384 25.71 -1.14 8.41
CA GLY A 384 26.37 -0.84 9.68
C GLY A 384 25.46 -0.16 10.71
N SER A 385 24.67 0.83 10.30
CA SER A 385 23.84 1.62 11.23
C SER A 385 22.49 0.96 11.52
N LYS A 386 21.87 0.34 10.51
CA LYS A 386 20.52 -0.25 10.56
C LYS A 386 19.50 0.63 11.30
N ARG A 387 19.38 1.89 10.90
CA ARG A 387 18.47 2.86 11.55
C ARG A 387 17.26 3.15 10.69
N LEU A 388 16.12 3.39 11.36
CA LEU A 388 14.84 3.75 10.77
C LEU A 388 14.34 5.06 11.39
N MET A 389 13.58 5.84 10.65
CA MET A 389 12.84 6.98 11.19
C MET A 389 11.62 6.48 11.96
N GLN A 390 11.58 6.71 13.27
CA GLN A 390 10.36 6.56 14.02
C GLN A 390 9.40 7.70 13.66
N LEU A 391 8.16 7.36 13.36
CA LEU A 391 7.07 8.32 13.18
C LEU A 391 6.10 8.17 14.35
N LEU A 392 6.25 9.05 15.34
CA LEU A 392 5.47 9.13 16.57
C LEU A 392 5.32 10.61 16.91
N ARG A 393 4.12 11.06 17.28
CA ARG A 393 3.88 12.47 17.65
C ARG A 393 4.83 12.88 18.77
N ASP A 394 5.38 14.08 18.66
CA ASP A 394 6.39 14.65 19.58
C ASP A 394 7.71 13.87 19.65
N ASN A 395 7.91 12.81 18.85
CA ASN A 395 9.10 11.97 18.88
C ASN A 395 9.43 11.35 17.51
N VAL A 396 9.62 12.20 16.51
CA VAL A 396 10.15 11.83 15.21
C VAL A 396 11.68 11.80 15.27
N THR A 397 12.24 10.60 15.34
CA THR A 397 13.66 10.39 15.59
C THR A 397 14.19 9.13 14.94
N MET A 398 15.48 9.09 14.64
CA MET A 398 16.12 7.88 14.14
C MET A 398 16.28 6.86 15.27
N ILE A 399 15.76 5.64 15.10
CA ILE A 399 15.89 4.51 16.05
C ILE A 399 16.63 3.33 15.41
N PRO A 400 17.24 2.43 16.20
CA PRO A 400 17.75 1.15 15.69
C PRO A 400 16.64 0.22 15.16
N ASP A 401 16.96 -0.61 14.17
CA ASP A 401 16.12 -1.69 13.63
C ASP A 401 16.48 -3.04 14.29
N ASP A 402 16.30 -3.15 15.61
CA ASP A 402 16.87 -4.23 16.44
C ASP A 402 15.85 -5.02 17.29
N TRP A 403 14.55 -4.74 17.15
CA TRP A 403 13.48 -5.52 17.80
C TRP A 403 13.13 -6.79 17.02
N ASP A 404 12.56 -7.84 17.61
CA ASP A 404 12.09 -9.06 16.90
C ASP A 404 13.11 -9.71 15.92
N VAL A 405 14.42 -9.53 16.18
CA VAL A 405 15.48 -10.00 15.27
C VAL A 405 15.49 -11.52 15.17
N GLU A 406 15.29 -12.24 16.27
CA GLU A 406 15.25 -13.71 16.26
C GLU A 406 14.10 -14.23 15.38
N ARG A 407 12.90 -13.66 15.55
CA ARG A 407 11.68 -14.00 14.80
C ARG A 407 11.86 -13.76 13.31
N THR A 408 12.25 -12.54 12.95
CA THR A 408 12.45 -12.14 11.54
C THR A 408 13.62 -12.88 10.88
N SER A 409 14.69 -13.19 11.62
CA SER A 409 15.80 -13.99 11.11
C SER A 409 15.39 -15.44 10.83
N PHE A 410 14.58 -16.04 11.70
CA PHE A 410 14.03 -17.38 11.47
C PHE A 410 13.11 -17.40 10.24
N ILE A 411 12.21 -16.42 10.12
CA ILE A 411 11.30 -16.27 8.97
C ILE A 411 12.07 -16.15 7.66
N ASN A 412 13.18 -15.41 7.66
CA ASN A 412 14.01 -15.19 6.47
C ASN A 412 15.01 -16.32 6.18
N THR A 413 14.93 -17.46 6.88
CA THR A 413 15.75 -18.63 6.52
C THR A 413 15.30 -19.24 5.20
N ALA A 414 16.23 -19.78 4.43
CA ALA A 414 15.92 -20.49 3.18
C ALA A 414 14.88 -21.61 3.37
N ARG A 415 14.87 -22.28 4.54
CA ARG A 415 13.86 -23.28 4.88
C ARG A 415 12.45 -22.67 4.91
N VAL A 416 12.25 -21.62 5.71
CA VAL A 416 10.93 -21.01 5.87
C VAL A 416 10.48 -20.36 4.56
N LEU A 417 11.37 -19.67 3.84
CA LEU A 417 11.05 -19.10 2.52
C LEU A 417 10.61 -20.17 1.50
N ASN A 418 11.26 -21.34 1.49
CA ASN A 418 10.87 -22.43 0.60
C ASN A 418 9.54 -23.07 1.00
N GLU A 419 9.34 -23.36 2.30
CA GLU A 419 8.10 -23.95 2.83
C GLU A 419 6.90 -23.01 2.66
N PHE A 420 7.07 -21.68 2.71
CA PHE A 420 5.98 -20.71 2.47
C PHE A 420 5.88 -20.22 1.02
N GLU A 421 6.68 -20.77 0.12
CA GLU A 421 6.71 -20.43 -1.30
C GLU A 421 7.02 -18.97 -1.66
N ARG A 422 7.85 -18.30 -0.88
CA ARG A 422 8.14 -16.86 -0.97
C ARG A 422 9.37 -16.50 -1.77
#